data_AF-A0A2I4CMW3-F1
#
_entry.id   AF-A0A2I4CMW3-F1
#
_cell.length_a   1.000
_cell.length_b   1.000
_cell.length_c   1.000
_cell.angle_alpha   90.00
_cell.angle_beta   90.00
_cell.angle_gamma   90.00
#
_symmetry.space_group_name_H-M   'P 1'
#
loop_
_entity.id
_entity.type
_entity.pdbx_description
1 polymer ?
#
loop_
_entity_poly.entity_id
_entity_poly.type
_entity_poly.pdbx_seq_one_letter_code
_entity_poly.pdbx_strand_id
1 'polypeptide(L)'
;MAGDDHYIHPSTQMFDNIMMDPSWEFQHFTAMPPASLRTVSVDGPFLQILEQPKQRGFRFRYGCEGPSHGGLPGASSEKNRKTYPTVKISNYQGQARVVVQLVTALTQVPQLHAHSLVGKQCDKGICIADLQSKDSSISFPNLGILHVTKKNVAKTLEERMMEALRMGYNSGIAIHPEIDALQGEVRVPREVTDHQRSIISIAAANQAKDMDLSVVRLMFTAFLPDSDGGFSRRLEPVVSEPIYDSKAPNASNLKIVRMDRTAGCVTGGEEVYLLCDKVQKDDIQVRFYEEDDTGLTWEALGDFSPTDVHRQFAIVFKTPKYRDQKLQKPTSVFVQLKRKSDNETSEPKPFTYHPQIIGETGGSTLRS
;
A
#
# COMPACT_ATOMS: atom_id res chain seq x y z
N MET A 1 69.23 -15.19 -5.44
CA MET A 1 69.67 -14.74 -4.10
C MET A 1 68.41 -14.50 -3.28
N ALA A 2 68.40 -15.07 -2.08
CA ALA A 2 67.40 -15.09 -0.97
C ALA A 2 66.37 -13.94 -0.90
N GLY A 3 65.18 -14.12 -0.31
CA GLY A 3 64.59 -15.20 0.49
C GLY A 3 63.31 -14.68 1.18
N ASP A 4 62.40 -15.61 1.51
CA ASP A 4 61.14 -15.44 2.24
C ASP A 4 61.29 -14.79 3.64
N ASP A 5 60.22 -14.19 4.19
CA ASP A 5 59.53 -14.80 5.34
C ASP A 5 58.31 -14.01 5.87
N HIS A 6 57.38 -14.79 6.45
CA HIS A 6 56.14 -14.40 7.10
C HIS A 6 56.33 -13.98 8.58
N TYR A 7 55.23 -13.41 9.13
CA TYR A 7 54.60 -13.76 10.43
C TYR A 7 54.81 -12.85 11.69
N ILE A 8 53.67 -12.73 12.39
CA ILE A 8 53.37 -12.55 13.84
C ILE A 8 53.12 -11.15 14.43
N HIS A 9 51.91 -11.06 14.99
CA HIS A 9 51.42 -10.17 16.06
C HIS A 9 52.38 -10.07 17.27
N PRO A 10 52.13 -9.13 18.19
CA PRO A 10 52.04 -9.57 19.57
C PRO A 10 50.88 -8.95 20.34
N SER A 11 50.52 -9.67 21.39
CA SER A 11 49.60 -9.34 22.47
C SER A 11 50.38 -9.42 23.78
N THR A 12 50.34 -8.40 24.64
CA THR A 12 50.64 -8.59 26.07
C THR A 12 49.93 -7.56 26.95
N GLN A 13 49.57 -8.05 28.14
CA GLN A 13 48.66 -7.54 29.16
C GLN A 13 49.30 -6.53 30.15
N MET A 14 48.38 -5.79 30.82
CA MET A 14 48.39 -5.31 32.23
C MET A 14 49.37 -4.21 32.66
N PHE A 15 48.85 -3.13 33.27
CA PHE A 15 48.84 -2.90 34.73
C PHE A 15 48.06 -1.62 35.15
N ASP A 16 47.19 -1.81 36.16
CA ASP A 16 46.83 -0.97 37.31
C ASP A 16 46.08 0.39 37.27
N ASN A 17 44.89 0.32 37.88
CA ASN A 17 44.38 1.07 39.04
C ASN A 17 44.37 2.61 39.04
N ILE A 18 43.15 3.18 39.01
CA ILE A 18 42.78 4.34 39.85
C ILE A 18 41.40 4.09 40.47
N MET A 19 41.33 4.47 41.75
CA MET A 19 40.35 4.16 42.79
C MET A 19 38.96 4.78 42.61
N MET A 20 38.01 4.17 43.32
CA MET A 20 36.66 4.66 43.62
C MET A 20 36.66 6.03 44.31
N ASP A 21 35.71 6.88 43.94
CA ASP A 21 35.14 7.93 44.80
C ASP A 21 33.59 7.80 44.76
N PRO A 22 32.89 7.65 45.90
CA PRO A 22 31.45 7.46 45.97
C PRO A 22 30.74 8.75 46.37
N SER A 23 29.95 9.34 45.47
CA SER A 23 28.85 10.22 45.89
C SER A 23 27.67 10.10 44.92
N TRP A 24 26.73 9.25 45.34
CA TRP A 24 25.39 9.21 44.82
C TRP A 24 24.61 10.41 45.37
N GLU A 25 24.26 11.37 44.51
CA GLU A 25 23.06 12.19 44.71
C GLU A 25 22.18 12.07 43.47
N PHE A 26 21.02 11.41 43.66
CA PHE A 26 19.96 11.30 42.70
C PHE A 26 19.38 12.68 42.36
N GLN A 27 19.79 13.27 41.24
CA GLN A 27 19.03 14.34 40.63
C GLN A 27 17.77 13.76 39.98
N HIS A 28 16.61 14.15 40.51
CA HIS A 28 15.30 13.87 39.95
C HIS A 28 15.27 14.23 38.46
N PHE A 29 15.10 13.21 37.60
CA PHE A 29 14.71 13.42 36.22
C PHE A 29 13.29 14.01 36.23
N THR A 30 13.17 15.28 35.86
CA THR A 30 11.87 15.85 35.51
C THR A 30 11.40 15.14 34.26
N ALA A 31 10.39 14.29 34.38
CA ALA A 31 9.76 13.62 33.25
C ALA A 31 9.27 14.69 32.26
N MET A 32 9.80 14.66 31.04
CA MET A 32 9.25 15.39 29.90
C MET A 32 7.75 15.04 29.79
N PRO A 33 6.85 16.03 29.64
CA PRO A 33 5.45 15.71 29.46
C PRO A 33 5.31 14.96 28.12
N PRO A 34 4.53 13.86 28.07
CA PRO A 34 4.24 13.22 26.79
C PRO A 34 3.59 14.26 25.87
N ALA A 35 4.00 14.23 24.60
CA ALA A 35 3.41 15.03 23.54
C ALA A 35 1.89 15.03 23.69
N SER A 36 1.32 16.21 23.88
CA SER A 36 -0.09 16.44 24.12
C SER A 36 -0.94 15.66 23.12
N LEU A 37 -1.60 14.60 23.60
CA LEU A 37 -2.86 14.14 23.03
C LEU A 37 -3.80 15.35 23.10
N ARG A 38 -3.85 16.13 22.02
CA ARG A 38 -4.79 17.23 21.90
C ARG A 38 -6.18 16.60 21.99
N THR A 39 -6.89 16.95 23.04
CA THR A 39 -8.28 16.62 23.26
C THR A 39 -9.07 17.22 22.09
N VAL A 40 -9.38 16.41 21.08
CA VAL A 40 -10.41 16.74 20.11
C VAL A 40 -11.68 16.92 20.93
N SER A 41 -12.23 18.14 20.96
CA SER A 41 -13.54 18.38 21.55
C SER A 41 -14.51 17.39 20.89
N VAL A 42 -15.09 16.49 21.67
CA VAL A 42 -15.93 15.38 21.19
C VAL A 42 -17.13 15.88 20.35
N ASP A 43 -17.44 17.17 20.43
CA ASP A 43 -18.57 17.84 19.76
C ASP A 43 -18.18 18.76 18.58
N GLY A 44 -16.90 18.86 18.21
CA GLY A 44 -16.43 19.75 17.13
C GLY A 44 -16.64 19.22 15.70
N PRO A 45 -16.51 20.07 14.67
CA PRO A 45 -16.54 19.63 13.28
C PRO A 45 -15.34 18.74 12.95
N PHE A 46 -15.58 17.63 12.25
CA PHE A 46 -14.51 16.70 11.87
C PHE A 46 -14.72 16.13 10.46
N LEU A 47 -13.62 15.74 9.82
CA LEU A 47 -13.63 15.16 8.49
C LEU A 47 -13.69 13.62 8.58
N GLN A 48 -14.50 12.99 7.75
CA GLN A 48 -14.65 11.53 7.69
C GLN A 48 -14.67 11.05 6.24
N ILE A 49 -14.00 9.93 5.97
CA ILE A 49 -14.09 9.26 4.67
C ILE A 49 -15.35 8.38 4.67
N LEU A 50 -16.28 8.64 3.73
CA LEU A 50 -17.48 7.84 3.53
C LEU A 50 -17.26 6.69 2.55
N GLU A 51 -16.50 6.94 1.49
CA GLU A 51 -16.17 5.96 0.46
C GLU A 51 -14.65 6.00 0.26
N GLN A 52 -13.97 4.91 0.62
CA GLN A 52 -12.52 4.76 0.43
C GLN A 52 -12.18 4.65 -1.07
N PRO A 53 -10.96 5.01 -1.52
CA PRO A 53 -10.52 4.70 -2.86
C PRO A 53 -10.34 3.19 -3.04
N LYS A 54 -10.53 2.71 -4.27
CA LYS A 54 -10.22 1.33 -4.61
C LYS A 54 -8.71 1.10 -4.48
N GLN A 55 -8.33 0.16 -3.63
CA GLN A 55 -6.92 -0.06 -3.31
C GLN A 55 -6.13 -0.65 -4.48
N ARG A 56 -6.76 -1.47 -5.34
CA ARG A 56 -6.08 -2.16 -6.45
C ARG A 56 -6.83 -2.09 -7.77
N GLY A 57 -6.10 -2.41 -8.84
CA GLY A 57 -6.61 -2.38 -10.22
C GLY A 57 -6.62 -0.99 -10.86
N PHE A 58 -6.29 0.07 -10.12
CA PHE A 58 -6.08 1.39 -10.70
C PHE A 58 -4.65 1.52 -11.26
N ARG A 59 -4.49 2.19 -12.40
CA ARG A 59 -3.18 2.35 -13.06
C ARG A 59 -2.68 3.77 -12.94
N PHE A 60 -1.47 3.95 -12.42
CA PHE A 60 -0.80 5.25 -12.44
C PHE A 60 -0.24 5.50 -13.84
N ARG A 61 -0.25 6.76 -14.29
CA ARG A 61 0.00 7.12 -15.69
C ARG A 61 1.15 8.07 -15.82
N TYR A 62 2.07 7.82 -16.75
CA TYR A 62 3.10 8.80 -17.09
C TYR A 62 2.52 9.97 -17.87
N GLY A 63 3.14 11.15 -17.78
CA GLY A 63 2.69 12.33 -18.52
C GLY A 63 2.66 12.14 -20.04
N CYS A 64 3.51 11.25 -20.58
CA CYS A 64 3.53 10.91 -21.99
C CYS A 64 2.34 10.03 -22.45
N GLU A 65 1.54 9.47 -21.54
CA GLU A 65 0.35 8.67 -21.88
C GLU A 65 -0.89 9.53 -22.18
N GLY A 66 -0.86 10.82 -21.84
CA GLY A 66 -1.99 11.74 -22.01
C GLY A 66 -3.00 11.72 -20.84
N PRO A 67 -4.03 12.59 -20.90
CA PRO A 67 -4.78 13.02 -19.72
C PRO A 67 -5.98 12.14 -19.31
N SER A 68 -6.44 11.17 -20.11
CA SER A 68 -7.76 10.53 -19.86
C SER A 68 -7.72 8.99 -19.93
N HIS A 69 -7.61 8.36 -18.77
CA HIS A 69 -7.81 6.91 -18.61
C HIS A 69 -8.90 6.53 -17.61
N GLY A 70 -9.73 7.50 -17.21
CA GLY A 70 -10.76 7.34 -16.17
C GLY A 70 -10.28 7.76 -14.79
N GLY A 71 -11.21 8.17 -13.93
CA GLY A 71 -10.92 8.55 -12.55
C GLY A 71 -10.77 7.35 -11.62
N LEU A 72 -10.09 7.57 -10.50
CA LEU A 72 -9.88 6.65 -9.40
C LEU A 72 -11.25 6.24 -8.82
N PRO A 73 -11.64 4.96 -8.95
CA PRO A 73 -12.92 4.49 -8.43
C PRO A 73 -12.91 4.42 -6.89
N GLY A 74 -14.10 4.42 -6.31
CA GLY A 74 -14.34 4.07 -4.92
C GLY A 74 -14.19 2.56 -4.69
N ALA A 75 -13.97 2.16 -3.44
CA ALA A 75 -13.80 0.77 -3.03
C ALA A 75 -15.03 -0.09 -3.35
N SER A 76 -16.23 0.46 -3.22
CA SER A 76 -17.51 -0.21 -3.53
C SER A 76 -17.90 -0.09 -5.01
N SER A 77 -17.04 0.48 -5.86
CA SER A 77 -17.35 0.70 -7.27
C SER A 77 -17.41 -0.62 -8.06
N GLU A 78 -18.52 -0.81 -8.74
CA GLU A 78 -18.81 -1.95 -9.61
C GLU A 78 -18.98 -1.50 -11.08
N LYS A 79 -19.08 -2.47 -12.01
CA LYS A 79 -19.17 -2.21 -13.46
C LYS A 79 -20.37 -1.31 -13.83
N ASN A 80 -21.51 -1.52 -13.19
CA ASN A 80 -22.76 -0.83 -13.47
C ASN A 80 -23.11 0.25 -12.44
N ARG A 81 -22.37 0.33 -11.33
CA ARG A 81 -22.58 1.30 -10.25
C ARG A 81 -21.24 1.87 -9.84
N LYS A 82 -20.87 2.98 -10.49
CA LYS A 82 -19.60 3.66 -10.23
C LYS A 82 -19.73 4.51 -8.97
N THR A 83 -18.83 4.26 -8.02
CA THR A 83 -18.64 5.10 -6.83
C THR A 83 -17.24 5.71 -6.88
N TYR A 84 -16.98 6.70 -6.04
CA TYR A 84 -15.74 7.48 -6.05
C TYR A 84 -15.35 7.87 -4.64
N PRO A 85 -14.05 8.13 -4.37
CA PRO A 85 -13.61 8.60 -3.07
C PRO A 85 -14.49 9.77 -2.60
N THR A 86 -15.05 9.65 -1.41
CA THR A 86 -16.04 10.61 -0.89
C THR A 86 -15.77 10.88 0.58
N VAL A 87 -15.80 12.16 0.95
CA VAL A 87 -15.63 12.60 2.34
C VAL A 87 -16.83 13.42 2.80
N LYS A 88 -17.05 13.44 4.12
CA LYS A 88 -18.09 14.19 4.80
C LYS A 88 -17.47 15.04 5.90
N ILE A 89 -17.95 16.27 6.04
CA ILE A 89 -17.66 17.08 7.22
C ILE A 89 -18.84 16.89 8.18
N SER A 90 -18.58 16.20 9.28
CA SER A 90 -19.56 15.95 10.33
C SER A 90 -19.60 17.11 11.32
N ASN A 91 -20.74 17.30 12.00
CA ASN A 91 -20.97 18.39 12.97
C ASN A 91 -20.74 19.79 12.40
N TYR A 92 -20.99 19.98 11.10
CA TYR A 92 -20.85 21.25 10.41
C TYR A 92 -21.88 21.36 9.28
N GLN A 93 -22.47 22.54 9.14
CA GLN A 93 -23.30 22.89 7.99
C GLN A 93 -22.90 24.28 7.50
N GLY A 94 -22.41 24.34 6.26
CA GLY A 94 -21.88 25.56 5.69
C GLY A 94 -20.90 25.28 4.55
N GLN A 95 -20.33 26.34 3.99
CA GLN A 95 -19.31 26.19 2.96
C GLN A 95 -18.02 25.64 3.56
N ALA A 96 -17.28 24.86 2.78
CA ALA A 96 -15.94 24.42 3.16
C ALA A 96 -15.10 24.19 1.90
N ARG A 97 -13.78 24.23 2.05
CA ARG A 97 -12.83 23.84 1.01
C ARG A 97 -12.13 22.56 1.42
N VAL A 98 -12.15 21.55 0.56
CA VAL A 98 -11.43 20.29 0.77
C VAL A 98 -10.24 20.24 -0.19
N VAL A 99 -9.05 20.04 0.38
CA VAL A 99 -7.80 19.82 -0.33
C VAL A 99 -7.44 18.34 -0.25
N VAL A 100 -7.07 17.76 -1.38
CA VAL A 100 -6.59 16.37 -1.48
C VAL A 100 -5.13 16.38 -1.94
N GLN A 101 -4.27 15.67 -1.22
CA GLN A 101 -2.85 15.51 -1.51
C GLN A 101 -2.48 14.03 -1.57
N LEU A 102 -1.52 13.67 -2.43
CA LEU A 102 -0.87 12.36 -2.35
C LEU A 102 0.21 12.36 -1.28
N VAL A 103 0.13 11.37 -0.40
CA VAL A 103 1.11 11.09 0.66
C VAL A 103 1.62 9.65 0.57
N THR A 104 2.75 9.39 1.22
CA THR A 104 3.35 8.06 1.35
C THR A 104 2.44 7.10 2.12
N ALA A 105 2.54 5.80 1.82
CA ALA A 105 1.67 4.80 2.43
C ALA A 105 2.30 4.05 3.62
N LEU A 106 3.63 3.85 3.59
CA LEU A 106 4.34 2.92 4.48
C LEU A 106 5.19 3.62 5.55
N THR A 107 5.21 4.96 5.59
CA THR A 107 5.94 5.73 6.59
C THR A 107 5.09 5.91 7.85
N GLN A 108 5.73 5.89 9.03
CA GLN A 108 5.03 6.06 10.32
C GLN A 108 4.27 7.38 10.41
N VAL A 109 4.88 8.46 9.90
CA VAL A 109 4.24 9.76 9.71
C VAL A 109 4.09 9.99 8.20
N PRO A 110 2.91 10.41 7.70
CA PRO A 110 2.72 10.69 6.29
C PRO A 110 3.74 11.72 5.78
N GLN A 111 4.35 11.46 4.63
CA GLN A 111 5.21 12.37 3.88
C GLN A 111 4.55 12.71 2.55
N LEU A 112 4.89 13.84 1.91
CA LEU A 112 4.39 14.13 0.57
C LEU A 112 4.90 13.07 -0.42
N HIS A 113 4.03 12.58 -1.31
CA HIS A 113 4.44 11.67 -2.37
C HIS A 113 4.95 12.44 -3.61
N ALA A 114 5.88 11.92 -4.41
CA ALA A 114 6.33 12.64 -5.61
C ALA A 114 5.35 12.54 -6.80
N HIS A 115 4.38 11.64 -6.72
CA HIS A 115 3.26 11.59 -7.69
C HIS A 115 2.35 12.81 -7.55
N SER A 116 1.58 13.09 -8.59
CA SER A 116 0.67 14.23 -8.64
C SER A 116 -0.78 13.77 -8.87
N LEU A 117 -1.74 14.41 -8.20
CA LEU A 117 -3.14 14.31 -8.61
C LEU A 117 -3.36 15.11 -9.90
N VAL A 118 -4.09 14.51 -10.83
CA VAL A 118 -4.53 15.14 -12.08
C VAL A 118 -6.03 14.97 -12.22
N GLY A 119 -6.71 15.87 -12.92
CA GLY A 119 -8.16 15.85 -12.99
C GLY A 119 -8.76 17.24 -13.15
N LYS A 120 -10.09 17.33 -13.20
CA LYS A 120 -10.82 18.58 -13.46
C LYS A 120 -10.58 19.67 -12.42
N GLN A 121 -10.37 19.28 -11.16
CA GLN A 121 -10.19 20.18 -10.01
C GLN A 121 -8.76 20.08 -9.45
N CYS A 122 -7.82 19.60 -10.26
CA CYS A 122 -6.44 19.40 -9.85
C CYS A 122 -5.54 20.45 -10.48
N ASP A 123 -4.70 21.06 -9.66
CA ASP A 123 -3.63 21.95 -10.09
C ASP A 123 -2.37 21.63 -9.28
N LYS A 124 -1.20 21.66 -9.93
CA LYS A 124 0.12 21.38 -9.32
C LYS A 124 0.16 20.13 -8.42
N GLY A 125 -0.56 19.07 -8.80
CA GLY A 125 -0.54 17.79 -8.10
C GLY A 125 -1.37 17.73 -6.81
N ILE A 126 -2.25 18.69 -6.57
CA ILE A 126 -3.27 18.68 -5.50
C ILE A 126 -4.66 18.84 -6.11
N CYS A 127 -5.69 18.31 -5.46
CA CYS A 127 -7.08 18.58 -5.82
C CYS A 127 -7.70 19.54 -4.82
N ILE A 128 -8.38 20.59 -5.29
CA ILE A 128 -9.10 21.54 -4.44
C ILE A 128 -10.55 21.59 -4.88
N ALA A 129 -11.47 21.30 -3.97
CA ALA A 129 -12.90 21.31 -4.25
C ALA A 129 -13.68 22.00 -3.13
N ASP A 130 -14.65 22.83 -3.52
CA ASP A 130 -15.46 23.60 -2.58
C ASP A 130 -16.81 22.92 -2.34
N LEU A 131 -17.09 22.58 -1.08
CA LEU A 131 -18.35 22.08 -0.58
C LEU A 131 -19.34 23.24 -0.40
N GLN A 132 -20.54 23.10 -0.97
CA GLN A 132 -21.59 24.10 -0.90
C GLN A 132 -22.38 23.97 0.40
N SER A 133 -23.01 25.05 0.89
CA SER A 133 -23.69 25.08 2.20
C SER A 133 -24.80 24.05 2.42
N LYS A 134 -25.38 23.54 1.33
CA LYS A 134 -26.48 22.55 1.35
C LYS A 134 -25.99 21.10 1.40
N ASP A 135 -24.72 20.88 1.09
CA ASP A 135 -24.14 19.55 0.95
C ASP A 135 -23.31 19.24 2.20
N SER A 136 -23.44 18.04 2.76
CA SER A 136 -22.59 17.59 3.88
C SER A 136 -21.36 16.79 3.42
N SER A 137 -21.34 16.37 2.15
CA SER A 137 -20.32 15.48 1.59
C SER A 137 -19.89 15.88 0.19
N ILE A 138 -18.66 15.53 -0.18
CA ILE A 138 -18.09 15.80 -1.49
C ILE A 138 -17.38 14.56 -2.04
N SER A 139 -17.63 14.26 -3.32
CA SER A 139 -17.07 13.13 -4.05
C SER A 139 -16.05 13.58 -5.10
N PHE A 140 -15.04 12.75 -5.39
CA PHE A 140 -13.94 13.09 -6.29
C PHE A 140 -13.85 12.14 -7.52
N PRO A 141 -14.77 12.26 -8.51
CA PRO A 141 -14.90 11.26 -9.58
C PRO A 141 -13.80 11.28 -10.66
N ASN A 142 -13.01 12.35 -10.74
CA ASN A 142 -12.08 12.59 -11.85
C ASN A 142 -10.61 12.64 -11.39
N LEU A 143 -10.27 11.97 -10.28
CA LEU A 143 -8.89 11.90 -9.81
C LEU A 143 -8.09 10.89 -10.63
N GLY A 144 -7.05 11.34 -11.30
CA GLY A 144 -5.97 10.50 -11.82
C GLY A 144 -4.71 10.64 -10.97
N ILE A 145 -3.82 9.65 -11.08
CA ILE A 145 -2.49 9.69 -10.44
C ILE A 145 -1.44 9.72 -11.54
N LEU A 146 -0.75 10.85 -11.64
CA LEU A 146 0.37 11.08 -12.53
C LEU A 146 1.63 10.48 -11.90
N HIS A 147 2.15 9.45 -12.57
CA HIS A 147 3.38 8.76 -12.23
C HIS A 147 4.60 9.60 -12.60
N VAL A 148 5.48 9.80 -11.62
CA VAL A 148 6.74 10.52 -11.80
C VAL A 148 7.84 9.51 -12.16
N THR A 149 8.70 9.87 -13.10
CA THR A 149 9.88 9.04 -13.41
C THR A 149 10.87 9.08 -12.25
N LYS A 150 11.56 7.97 -11.97
CA LYS A 150 12.58 7.86 -10.91
C LYS A 150 13.58 9.03 -10.88
N LYS A 151 14.09 9.45 -12.05
CA LYS A 151 15.05 10.57 -12.16
C LYS A 151 14.52 11.94 -11.71
N ASN A 152 13.20 12.11 -11.65
CA ASN A 152 12.55 13.39 -11.34
C ASN A 152 11.93 13.42 -9.93
N VAL A 153 12.06 12.34 -9.14
CA VAL A 153 11.41 12.21 -7.82
C VAL A 153 11.82 13.35 -6.90
N ALA A 154 13.13 13.54 -6.67
CA ALA A 154 13.63 14.56 -5.74
C ALA A 154 13.19 15.97 -6.12
N LYS A 155 13.38 16.35 -7.39
CA LYS A 155 12.97 17.67 -7.91
C LYS A 155 11.46 17.91 -7.75
N THR A 156 10.65 16.93 -8.14
CA THR A 156 9.18 17.05 -8.04
C THR A 156 8.74 17.15 -6.58
N LEU A 157 9.37 16.37 -5.71
CA LEU A 157 9.06 16.39 -4.28
C LEU A 157 9.41 17.74 -3.63
N GLU A 158 10.55 18.32 -3.99
CA GLU A 158 10.97 19.66 -3.55
C GLU A 158 9.94 20.71 -3.94
N GLU A 159 9.51 20.73 -5.21
CA GLU A 159 8.47 21.64 -5.72
C GLU A 159 7.14 21.47 -4.95
N ARG A 160 6.73 20.23 -4.67
CA ARG A 160 5.51 19.94 -3.89
C ARG A 160 5.63 20.42 -2.44
N MET A 161 6.78 20.22 -1.79
CA MET A 161 7.02 20.66 -0.41
C MET A 161 7.02 22.19 -0.32
N MET A 162 7.68 22.88 -1.26
CA MET A 162 7.67 24.34 -1.33
C MET A 162 6.25 24.89 -1.50
N GLU A 163 5.46 24.31 -2.41
CA GLU A 163 4.09 24.77 -2.65
C GLU A 163 3.18 24.48 -1.44
N ALA A 164 3.34 23.32 -0.79
CA ALA A 164 2.59 22.98 0.42
C ALA A 164 2.87 23.97 1.55
N LEU A 165 4.14 24.35 1.77
CA LEU A 165 4.49 25.38 2.75
C LEU A 165 3.92 26.76 2.36
N ARG A 166 4.10 27.17 1.11
CA ARG A 166 3.62 28.46 0.59
C ARG A 166 2.10 28.63 0.76
N MET A 167 1.34 27.55 0.55
CA MET A 167 -0.12 27.57 0.60
C MET A 167 -0.70 27.25 1.99
N GLY A 168 0.12 26.74 2.91
CA GLY A 168 -0.30 26.29 4.24
C GLY A 168 -1.01 24.92 4.23
N TYR A 169 -0.62 24.03 3.30
CA TYR A 169 -1.18 22.68 3.13
C TYR A 169 -0.23 21.56 3.59
N ASN A 170 0.73 21.88 4.45
CA ASN A 170 1.70 20.92 4.98
C ASN A 170 1.31 20.33 6.35
N SER A 171 0.12 20.63 6.87
CA SER A 171 -0.34 20.09 8.15
C SER A 171 -0.54 18.57 8.08
N GLY A 172 -0.08 17.84 9.11
CA GLY A 172 -0.21 16.39 9.18
C GLY A 172 0.75 15.64 8.25
N ILE A 173 1.70 16.35 7.64
CA ILE A 173 2.74 15.80 6.77
C ILE A 173 4.10 16.16 7.37
N ALA A 174 5.02 15.20 7.39
CA ALA A 174 6.40 15.41 7.80
C ALA A 174 7.26 15.89 6.62
N ILE A 175 7.88 17.06 6.76
CA ILE A 175 8.87 17.58 5.81
C ILE A 175 10.23 17.62 6.50
N HIS A 176 10.35 18.45 7.53
CA HIS A 176 11.56 18.65 8.32
C HIS A 176 11.16 19.31 9.64
N PRO A 177 11.78 18.98 10.79
CA PRO A 177 11.37 19.52 12.10
C PRO A 177 11.23 21.05 12.15
N GLU A 178 12.16 21.80 11.55
CA GLU A 178 12.08 23.27 11.49
C GLU A 178 10.92 23.80 10.65
N ILE A 179 10.51 23.06 9.61
CA ILE A 179 9.36 23.43 8.76
C ILE A 179 8.06 23.04 9.45
N ASP A 180 8.06 21.87 10.10
CA ASP A 180 6.91 21.29 10.77
C ASP A 180 6.55 22.08 12.05
N ALA A 181 7.56 22.67 12.72
CA ALA A 181 7.36 23.58 13.86
C ALA A 181 6.55 24.84 13.51
N LEU A 182 6.46 25.20 12.23
CA LEU A 182 5.71 26.36 11.78
C LEU A 182 4.22 26.06 11.54
N GLN A 183 3.73 24.84 11.80
CA GLN A 183 2.34 24.47 11.56
C GLN A 183 1.39 25.10 12.61
N GLY A 184 0.35 25.78 12.14
CA GLY A 184 -0.70 26.39 12.98
C GLY A 184 -2.10 25.83 12.67
N GLU A 185 -3.09 26.22 13.49
CA GLU A 185 -4.50 25.85 13.26
C GLU A 185 -5.16 26.69 12.14
N VAL A 186 -4.64 27.90 11.92
CA VAL A 186 -5.10 28.80 10.87
C VAL A 186 -4.15 28.71 9.67
N ARG A 187 -4.72 28.49 8.48
CA ARG A 187 -3.98 28.54 7.22
C ARG A 187 -3.56 29.96 6.91
N VAL A 188 -2.25 30.19 6.82
CA VAL A 188 -1.68 31.47 6.40
C VAL A 188 -0.74 31.21 5.22
N PRO A 189 -0.98 31.82 4.04
CA PRO A 189 -0.02 31.79 2.95
C PRO A 189 1.30 32.43 3.39
N ARG A 190 2.42 31.85 2.99
CA ARG A 190 3.76 32.31 3.41
C ARG A 190 4.66 32.56 2.21
N GLU A 191 5.48 33.59 2.32
CA GLU A 191 6.68 33.67 1.49
C GLU A 191 7.70 32.67 2.03
N VAL A 192 8.27 31.87 1.13
CA VAL A 192 9.29 30.88 1.48
C VAL A 192 10.65 31.57 1.50
N THR A 193 11.35 31.55 2.62
CA THR A 193 12.69 32.14 2.74
C THR A 193 13.75 31.23 2.11
N ASP A 194 14.93 31.78 1.76
CA ASP A 194 16.01 30.99 1.17
C ASP A 194 16.54 29.90 2.12
N HIS A 195 16.52 30.15 3.43
CA HIS A 195 16.80 29.15 4.46
C HIS A 195 15.81 27.97 4.39
N GLN A 196 14.50 28.28 4.30
CA GLN A 196 13.46 27.26 4.18
C GLN A 196 13.58 26.47 2.86
N ARG A 197 13.94 27.13 1.75
CA ARG A 197 14.20 26.45 0.46
C ARG A 197 15.34 25.44 0.60
N SER A 198 16.45 25.85 1.22
CA SER A 198 17.60 24.98 1.44
C SER A 198 17.23 23.73 2.27
N ILE A 199 16.51 23.93 3.38
CA ILE A 199 16.01 22.83 4.22
C ILE A 199 15.10 21.89 3.43
N ILE A 200 14.16 22.44 2.66
CA ILE A 200 13.22 21.65 1.86
C ILE A 200 13.98 20.85 0.79
N SER A 201 14.98 21.42 0.15
CA SER A 201 15.79 20.73 -0.86
C SER A 201 16.53 19.51 -0.25
N ILE A 202 17.11 19.68 0.94
CA ILE A 202 17.77 18.57 1.67
C ILE A 202 16.75 17.50 2.06
N ALA A 203 15.60 17.90 2.62
CA ALA A 203 14.53 16.99 3.01
C ALA A 203 14.00 16.19 1.81
N ALA A 204 13.74 16.85 0.69
CA ALA A 204 13.28 16.23 -0.55
C ALA A 204 14.29 15.22 -1.09
N ALA A 205 15.58 15.57 -1.11
CA ALA A 205 16.64 14.67 -1.55
C ALA A 205 16.76 13.40 -0.68
N ASN A 206 16.52 13.53 0.63
CA ASN A 206 16.54 12.38 1.55
C ASN A 206 15.28 11.52 1.41
N GLN A 207 14.09 12.12 1.49
CA GLN A 207 12.82 11.40 1.37
C GLN A 207 12.65 10.73 -0.01
N ALA A 208 13.27 11.27 -1.06
CA ALA A 208 13.23 10.70 -2.40
C ALA A 208 13.95 9.34 -2.54
N LYS A 209 14.92 9.03 -1.67
CA LYS A 209 15.74 7.79 -1.77
C LYS A 209 14.91 6.54 -1.52
N ASP A 210 14.00 6.62 -0.55
CA ASP A 210 13.21 5.49 -0.06
C ASP A 210 11.74 5.54 -0.53
N MET A 211 11.42 6.42 -1.49
CA MET A 211 10.06 6.63 -1.95
C MET A 211 9.54 5.47 -2.79
N ASP A 212 8.48 4.81 -2.31
CA ASP A 212 7.81 3.75 -3.04
C ASP A 212 6.85 4.30 -4.12
N LEU A 213 7.30 4.29 -5.37
CA LEU A 213 6.51 4.74 -6.52
C LEU A 213 5.41 3.76 -6.97
N SER A 214 5.17 2.67 -6.22
CA SER A 214 4.11 1.71 -6.50
C SER A 214 2.86 1.90 -5.65
N VAL A 215 2.91 2.77 -4.62
CA VAL A 215 1.81 2.94 -3.68
C VAL A 215 1.69 4.38 -3.19
N VAL A 216 0.46 4.88 -3.06
CA VAL A 216 0.16 6.20 -2.48
C VAL A 216 -1.03 6.11 -1.53
N ARG A 217 -1.25 7.13 -0.71
CA ARG A 217 -2.53 7.37 0.00
C ARG A 217 -3.07 8.75 -0.38
N LEU A 218 -4.38 8.92 -0.31
CA LEU A 218 -5.02 10.25 -0.38
C LEU A 218 -5.08 10.81 1.04
N MET A 219 -4.64 12.06 1.20
CA MET A 219 -4.84 12.82 2.42
C MET A 219 -5.85 13.93 2.13
N PHE A 220 -6.93 13.98 2.91
CA PHE A 220 -7.97 14.98 2.81
C PHE A 220 -7.84 15.96 3.96
N THR A 221 -7.83 17.25 3.65
CA THR A 221 -7.80 18.33 4.63
C THR A 221 -8.94 19.30 4.33
N ALA A 222 -9.81 19.54 5.31
CA ALA A 222 -10.92 20.48 5.17
C ALA A 222 -10.57 21.83 5.82
N PHE A 223 -10.98 22.91 5.17
CA PHE A 223 -10.84 24.28 5.63
C PHE A 223 -12.22 24.93 5.67
N LEU A 224 -12.61 25.44 6.84
CA LEU A 224 -13.83 26.18 7.07
C LEU A 224 -13.58 27.69 6.87
N PRO A 225 -14.60 28.48 6.48
CA PRO A 225 -14.49 29.93 6.35
C PRO A 225 -14.18 30.57 7.72
N ASP A 226 -13.31 31.57 7.74
CA ASP A 226 -13.09 32.49 8.86
C ASP A 226 -14.08 33.66 8.83
N SER A 227 -13.90 34.64 9.74
CA SER A 227 -14.72 35.85 9.79
C SER A 227 -14.65 36.70 8.51
N ASP A 228 -13.57 36.60 7.75
CA ASP A 228 -13.37 37.36 6.50
C ASP A 228 -13.88 36.58 5.28
N GLY A 229 -14.47 35.39 5.49
CA GLY A 229 -14.98 34.50 4.45
C GLY A 229 -13.89 33.67 3.76
N GLY A 230 -12.64 33.77 4.20
CA GLY A 230 -11.53 32.99 3.69
C GLY A 230 -11.51 31.58 4.27
N PHE A 231 -11.20 30.56 3.45
CA PHE A 231 -11.03 29.19 3.94
C PHE A 231 -9.68 29.03 4.66
N SER A 232 -9.67 29.22 5.97
CA SER A 232 -8.44 29.18 6.78
C SER A 232 -8.53 28.33 8.05
N ARG A 233 -9.72 28.09 8.60
CA ARG A 233 -9.89 27.27 9.81
C ARG A 233 -9.78 25.79 9.44
N ARG A 234 -8.65 25.16 9.76
CA ARG A 234 -8.35 23.79 9.34
C ARG A 234 -8.97 22.75 10.30
N LEU A 235 -9.52 21.68 9.74
CA LEU A 235 -9.87 20.46 10.48
C LEU A 235 -8.72 19.45 10.46
N GLU A 236 -8.75 18.50 11.39
CA GLU A 236 -7.74 17.44 11.40
C GLU A 236 -7.79 16.62 10.08
N PRO A 237 -6.66 16.42 9.40
CA PRO A 237 -6.65 15.67 8.16
C PRO A 237 -7.00 14.20 8.35
N VAL A 238 -7.56 13.58 7.32
CA VAL A 238 -7.80 12.13 7.28
C VAL A 238 -7.10 11.49 6.08
N VAL A 239 -6.52 10.32 6.30
CA VAL A 239 -5.74 9.59 5.27
C VAL A 239 -6.51 8.34 4.84
N SER A 240 -6.68 8.16 3.53
CA SER A 240 -7.39 7.02 2.93
C SER A 240 -6.67 5.70 3.09
N GLU A 241 -7.26 4.58 2.69
CA GLU A 241 -6.49 3.35 2.46
C GLU A 241 -5.44 3.51 1.35
N PRO A 242 -4.37 2.68 1.33
CA PRO A 242 -3.38 2.65 0.27
C PRO A 242 -3.98 2.36 -1.11
N ILE A 243 -3.40 2.98 -2.13
CA ILE A 243 -3.73 2.76 -3.54
C ILE A 243 -2.46 2.26 -4.21
N TYR A 244 -2.53 1.06 -4.76
CA TYR A 244 -1.43 0.38 -5.41
C TYR A 244 -1.53 0.51 -6.93
N ASP A 245 -0.41 0.81 -7.58
CA ASP A 245 -0.32 0.84 -9.03
C ASP A 245 -0.45 -0.57 -9.60
N SER A 246 -1.53 -0.81 -10.35
CA SER A 246 -1.75 -2.09 -11.06
C SER A 246 -0.66 -2.42 -12.09
N LYS A 247 0.18 -1.46 -12.49
CA LYS A 247 1.35 -1.72 -13.33
C LYS A 247 2.62 -2.07 -12.55
N ALA A 248 2.64 -1.87 -11.24
CA ALA A 248 3.77 -2.27 -10.42
C ALA A 248 3.84 -3.81 -10.27
N PRO A 249 5.01 -4.44 -10.44
CA PRO A 249 5.14 -5.90 -10.45
C PRO A 249 4.68 -6.60 -9.16
N ASN A 250 4.80 -5.92 -8.03
CA ASN A 250 4.45 -6.36 -6.68
C ASN A 250 3.02 -5.96 -6.27
N ALA A 251 2.26 -5.29 -7.14
CA ALA A 251 0.94 -4.75 -6.85
C ALA A 251 -0.08 -5.05 -7.97
N SER A 252 0.31 -5.84 -8.96
CA SER A 252 -0.57 -6.30 -10.04
C SER A 252 -1.77 -7.06 -9.50
N ASN A 253 -2.93 -6.94 -10.15
CA ASN A 253 -4.05 -7.82 -9.82
C ASN A 253 -3.71 -9.25 -10.22
N LEU A 254 -3.96 -10.19 -9.31
CA LEU A 254 -3.83 -11.61 -9.62
C LEU A 254 -5.08 -12.09 -10.37
N LYS A 255 -4.86 -12.91 -11.40
CA LYS A 255 -5.95 -13.47 -12.18
C LYS A 255 -5.54 -14.78 -12.81
N ILE A 256 -6.35 -15.82 -12.59
CA ILE A 256 -6.28 -17.04 -13.40
C ILE A 256 -7.06 -16.79 -14.68
N VAL A 257 -6.37 -16.85 -15.82
CA VAL A 257 -6.97 -16.68 -17.14
C VAL A 257 -7.58 -18.00 -17.59
N ARG A 258 -6.83 -19.10 -17.50
CA ARG A 258 -7.25 -20.44 -17.92
C ARG A 258 -6.43 -21.51 -17.22
N MET A 259 -7.01 -22.69 -17.03
CA MET A 259 -6.32 -23.91 -16.63
C MET A 259 -6.61 -24.98 -17.69
N ASP A 260 -5.63 -25.84 -17.99
CA ASP A 260 -5.82 -26.99 -18.89
C ASP A 260 -6.69 -28.08 -18.25
N ARG A 261 -6.55 -28.27 -16.94
CA ARG A 261 -7.33 -29.20 -16.11
C ARG A 261 -8.10 -28.45 -15.04
N THR A 262 -9.36 -28.82 -14.87
CA THR A 262 -10.25 -28.30 -13.81
C THR A 262 -10.76 -29.42 -12.91
N ALA A 263 -10.14 -30.59 -12.98
CA ALA A 263 -10.41 -31.71 -12.13
C ALA A 263 -9.19 -32.64 -12.03
N GLY A 264 -9.14 -33.46 -10.98
CA GLY A 264 -8.05 -34.39 -10.72
C GLY A 264 -8.39 -35.44 -9.65
N CYS A 265 -7.52 -36.43 -9.48
CA CYS A 265 -7.65 -37.50 -8.48
C CYS A 265 -7.33 -36.96 -7.08
N VAL A 266 -8.03 -37.46 -6.06
CA VAL A 266 -7.77 -37.12 -4.64
C VAL A 266 -6.32 -37.36 -4.22
N THR A 267 -5.60 -38.25 -4.88
CA THR A 267 -4.18 -38.54 -4.58
C THR A 267 -3.23 -37.40 -4.93
N GLY A 268 -3.68 -36.40 -5.71
CA GLY A 268 -2.84 -35.32 -6.20
C GLY A 268 -1.70 -35.78 -7.11
N GLY A 269 -0.74 -34.90 -7.34
CA GLY A 269 0.47 -35.17 -8.13
C GLY A 269 0.31 -35.00 -9.64
N GLU A 270 -0.90 -34.74 -10.12
CA GLU A 270 -1.16 -34.47 -11.53
C GLU A 270 -0.67 -33.08 -11.93
N GLU A 271 0.01 -33.01 -13.06
CA GLU A 271 0.52 -31.76 -13.63
C GLU A 271 -0.61 -30.94 -14.26
N VAL A 272 -0.62 -29.65 -13.98
CA VAL A 272 -1.61 -28.67 -14.44
C VAL A 272 -0.88 -27.46 -15.01
N TYR A 273 -1.31 -27.03 -16.19
CA TYR A 273 -0.85 -25.82 -16.86
C TYR A 273 -1.84 -24.68 -16.62
N LEU A 274 -1.42 -23.68 -15.86
CA LEU A 274 -2.22 -22.51 -15.49
C LEU A 274 -1.70 -21.27 -16.22
N LEU A 275 -2.56 -20.64 -17.02
CA LEU A 275 -2.32 -19.33 -17.63
C LEU A 275 -2.87 -18.23 -16.71
N CYS A 276 -2.06 -17.19 -16.47
CA CYS A 276 -2.39 -16.10 -15.55
C CYS A 276 -1.95 -14.74 -16.08
N ASP A 277 -2.48 -13.69 -15.44
CA ASP A 277 -1.88 -12.35 -15.56
C ASP A 277 -0.51 -12.31 -14.86
N LYS A 278 0.24 -11.23 -15.06
CA LYS A 278 1.66 -11.13 -14.67
C LYS A 278 1.89 -11.41 -13.17
N VAL A 279 2.73 -12.42 -12.87
CA VAL A 279 3.17 -12.79 -11.51
C VAL A 279 4.69 -12.70 -11.33
N GLN A 280 5.16 -12.69 -10.07
CA GLN A 280 6.58 -12.85 -9.73
C GLN A 280 6.84 -14.29 -9.26
N LYS A 281 7.83 -14.96 -9.85
CA LYS A 281 8.09 -16.39 -9.61
C LYS A 281 8.41 -16.74 -8.16
N ASP A 282 9.07 -15.83 -7.44
CA ASP A 282 9.51 -16.06 -6.06
C ASP A 282 8.41 -15.74 -5.04
N ASP A 283 7.39 -14.99 -5.46
CA ASP A 283 6.34 -14.40 -4.61
C ASP A 283 4.92 -14.86 -4.99
N ILE A 284 4.77 -16.05 -5.56
CA ILE A 284 3.47 -16.59 -5.98
C ILE A 284 3.24 -18.02 -5.47
N GLN A 285 1.99 -18.34 -5.19
CA GLN A 285 1.50 -19.67 -4.83
C GLN A 285 0.18 -19.96 -5.54
N VAL A 286 -0.10 -21.25 -5.78
CA VAL A 286 -1.41 -21.74 -6.22
C VAL A 286 -2.07 -22.39 -5.01
N ARG A 287 -3.14 -21.78 -4.50
CA ARG A 287 -3.87 -22.24 -3.30
C ARG A 287 -5.13 -22.98 -3.72
N PHE A 288 -5.28 -24.21 -3.25
CA PHE A 288 -6.50 -24.99 -3.28
C PHE A 288 -7.18 -24.86 -1.92
N TYR A 289 -8.49 -24.67 -1.90
CA TYR A 289 -9.21 -24.56 -0.63
C TYR A 289 -10.68 -24.93 -0.76
N GLU A 290 -11.30 -25.28 0.36
CA GLU A 290 -12.71 -25.58 0.49
C GLU A 290 -13.29 -24.80 1.67
N GLU A 291 -14.42 -24.15 1.46
CA GLU A 291 -15.13 -23.35 2.46
C GLU A 291 -16.57 -23.86 2.59
N ASP A 292 -17.08 -23.89 3.81
CA ASP A 292 -18.48 -24.17 4.14
C ASP A 292 -19.09 -23.00 4.95
N ASP A 293 -20.31 -23.16 5.45
CA ASP A 293 -21.01 -22.13 6.23
C ASP A 293 -20.29 -21.74 7.54
N THR A 294 -19.34 -22.56 8.00
CA THR A 294 -18.52 -22.31 9.20
C THR A 294 -17.17 -21.67 8.88
N GLY A 295 -16.81 -21.60 7.60
CA GLY A 295 -15.59 -20.97 7.11
C GLY A 295 -14.67 -21.95 6.36
N LEU A 296 -13.36 -21.71 6.44
CA LEU A 296 -12.34 -22.51 5.75
C LEU A 296 -12.20 -23.90 6.36
N THR A 297 -12.55 -24.94 5.60
CA THR A 297 -12.47 -26.34 6.06
C THR A 297 -11.17 -27.04 5.66
N TRP A 298 -10.56 -26.60 4.56
CA TRP A 298 -9.32 -27.18 4.05
C TRP A 298 -8.57 -26.20 3.16
N GLU A 299 -7.26 -26.25 3.23
CA GLU A 299 -6.38 -25.63 2.24
C GLU A 299 -5.14 -26.47 1.97
N ALA A 300 -4.64 -26.37 0.75
CA ALA A 300 -3.36 -26.95 0.34
C ALA A 300 -2.74 -26.14 -0.81
N LEU A 301 -1.44 -26.30 -1.02
CA LEU A 301 -0.71 -25.60 -2.07
C LEU A 301 -0.37 -26.54 -3.21
N GLY A 302 -0.53 -26.05 -4.44
CA GLY A 302 0.06 -26.70 -5.61
C GLY A 302 1.57 -26.72 -5.50
N ASP A 303 2.17 -27.84 -5.89
CA ASP A 303 3.61 -28.06 -5.81
C ASP A 303 4.30 -27.61 -7.10
N PHE A 304 5.20 -26.62 -6.99
CA PHE A 304 6.01 -26.11 -8.08
C PHE A 304 7.20 -25.31 -7.55
N SER A 305 8.22 -25.15 -8.37
CA SER A 305 9.41 -24.34 -8.11
C SER A 305 9.38 -23.03 -8.89
N PRO A 306 10.21 -22.02 -8.54
CA PRO A 306 10.29 -20.77 -9.31
C PRO A 306 10.63 -20.96 -10.79
N THR A 307 11.26 -22.07 -11.19
CA THR A 307 11.57 -22.36 -12.60
C THR A 307 10.35 -22.80 -13.40
N ASP A 308 9.30 -23.28 -12.74
CA ASP A 308 8.05 -23.72 -13.37
C ASP A 308 7.11 -22.53 -13.68
N VAL A 309 7.48 -21.33 -13.22
CA VAL A 309 6.80 -20.07 -13.59
C VAL A 309 7.36 -19.57 -14.92
N HIS A 310 6.66 -19.91 -15.99
CA HIS A 310 7.06 -19.58 -17.35
C HIS A 310 6.76 -18.11 -17.69
N ARG A 311 7.84 -17.32 -17.81
CA ARG A 311 7.82 -15.93 -18.32
C ARG A 311 6.79 -15.03 -17.63
N GLN A 312 6.48 -15.27 -16.35
CA GLN A 312 5.51 -14.51 -15.54
C GLN A 312 4.02 -14.68 -15.92
N PHE A 313 3.69 -15.49 -16.92
CA PHE A 313 2.30 -15.59 -17.45
C PHE A 313 1.73 -17.01 -17.44
N ALA A 314 2.54 -18.00 -17.09
CA ALA A 314 2.08 -19.36 -16.87
C ALA A 314 2.79 -20.00 -15.68
N ILE A 315 2.12 -20.94 -15.03
CA ILE A 315 2.65 -21.75 -13.94
C ILE A 315 2.33 -23.20 -14.28
N VAL A 316 3.35 -24.05 -14.31
CA VAL A 316 3.17 -25.51 -14.31
C VAL A 316 3.30 -25.96 -12.86
N PHE A 317 2.32 -26.69 -12.35
CA PHE A 317 2.35 -27.17 -10.96
C PHE A 317 1.69 -28.55 -10.85
N LYS A 318 1.97 -29.25 -9.75
CA LYS A 318 1.31 -30.50 -9.41
C LYS A 318 0.21 -30.28 -8.37
N THR A 319 -0.95 -30.88 -8.61
CA THR A 319 -2.09 -30.80 -7.69
C THR A 319 -1.73 -31.31 -6.28
N PRO A 320 -2.19 -30.64 -5.21
CA PRO A 320 -2.02 -31.17 -3.87
C PRO A 320 -2.88 -32.43 -3.65
N LYS A 321 -2.58 -33.19 -2.60
CA LYS A 321 -3.46 -34.27 -2.12
C LYS A 321 -4.71 -33.65 -1.48
N TYR A 322 -5.88 -34.20 -1.78
CA TYR A 322 -7.10 -33.82 -1.07
C TYR A 322 -7.12 -34.37 0.37
N ARG A 323 -7.83 -33.73 1.30
CA ARG A 323 -7.86 -34.17 2.72
C ARG A 323 -8.37 -35.60 2.89
N ASP A 324 -9.40 -35.98 2.14
CA ASP A 324 -10.02 -37.29 2.21
C ASP A 324 -9.59 -38.14 1.01
N GLN A 325 -8.66 -39.06 1.26
CA GLN A 325 -8.17 -39.99 0.24
C GLN A 325 -9.17 -41.12 -0.08
N LYS A 326 -10.21 -41.31 0.75
CA LYS A 326 -11.27 -42.33 0.58
C LYS A 326 -12.56 -41.73 0.03
N LEU A 327 -12.46 -40.57 -0.61
CA LEU A 327 -13.57 -39.85 -1.20
C LEU A 327 -14.43 -40.78 -2.08
N GLN A 328 -15.75 -40.79 -1.84
CA GLN A 328 -16.68 -41.65 -2.57
C GLN A 328 -17.39 -40.93 -3.73
N LYS A 329 -17.47 -39.60 -3.66
CA LYS A 329 -18.16 -38.77 -4.65
C LYS A 329 -17.28 -37.58 -5.05
N PRO A 330 -17.35 -37.12 -6.31
CA PRO A 330 -16.65 -35.92 -6.73
C PRO A 330 -16.94 -34.74 -5.81
N THR A 331 -15.89 -34.05 -5.37
CA THR A 331 -16.01 -32.90 -4.47
C THR A 331 -15.39 -31.67 -5.10
N SER A 332 -16.15 -30.58 -5.16
CA SER A 332 -15.68 -29.31 -5.70
C SER A 332 -14.96 -28.51 -4.63
N VAL A 333 -13.79 -28.01 -5.00
CA VAL A 333 -12.97 -27.07 -4.24
C VAL A 333 -12.70 -25.85 -5.11
N PHE A 334 -12.03 -24.85 -4.56
CA PHE A 334 -11.58 -23.67 -5.28
C PHE A 334 -10.07 -23.64 -5.44
N VAL A 335 -9.63 -23.04 -6.55
CA VAL A 335 -8.24 -22.76 -6.87
C VAL A 335 -8.09 -21.26 -7.10
N GLN A 336 -7.08 -20.67 -6.47
CA GLN A 336 -6.74 -19.26 -6.66
C GLN A 336 -5.24 -19.05 -6.64
N LEU A 337 -4.79 -17.98 -7.27
CA LEU A 337 -3.44 -17.46 -7.06
C LEU A 337 -3.40 -16.71 -5.73
N LYS A 338 -2.31 -16.85 -4.99
CA LYS A 338 -2.04 -16.10 -3.76
C LYS A 338 -0.61 -15.57 -3.79
N ARG A 339 -0.43 -14.26 -3.61
CA ARG A 339 0.90 -13.65 -3.46
C ARG A 339 1.39 -13.84 -2.03
N LYS A 340 2.67 -14.19 -1.84
CA LYS A 340 3.20 -14.52 -0.50
C LYS A 340 3.41 -13.28 0.36
N SER A 341 3.86 -12.18 -0.26
CA SER A 341 4.28 -10.95 0.42
C SER A 341 3.13 -10.18 1.09
N ASP A 342 1.96 -10.14 0.47
CA ASP A 342 0.82 -9.34 0.94
C ASP A 342 -0.48 -10.15 1.09
N ASN A 343 -0.43 -11.47 0.87
CA ASN A 343 -1.59 -12.37 0.89
C ASN A 343 -2.70 -12.02 -0.12
N GLU A 344 -2.44 -11.17 -1.11
CA GLU A 344 -3.40 -10.84 -2.16
C GLU A 344 -3.80 -12.11 -2.93
N THR A 345 -5.08 -12.22 -3.32
CA THR A 345 -5.60 -13.39 -4.02
C THR A 345 -6.28 -13.02 -5.33
N SER A 346 -6.32 -13.95 -6.28
CA SER A 346 -7.19 -13.83 -7.45
C SER A 346 -8.61 -14.27 -7.14
N GLU A 347 -9.56 -13.89 -7.99
CA GLU A 347 -10.87 -14.56 -8.04
C GLU A 347 -10.69 -16.08 -8.12
N PRO A 348 -11.46 -16.85 -7.32
CA PRO A 348 -11.34 -18.30 -7.30
C PRO A 348 -11.93 -18.94 -8.57
N LYS A 349 -11.36 -20.07 -8.97
CA LYS A 349 -11.90 -20.95 -10.01
C LYS A 349 -12.24 -22.32 -9.43
N PRO A 350 -13.36 -22.94 -9.84
CA PRO A 350 -13.71 -24.27 -9.36
C PRO A 350 -12.73 -25.32 -9.87
N PHE A 351 -12.44 -26.31 -9.02
CA PHE A 351 -11.69 -27.51 -9.36
C PHE A 351 -12.36 -28.71 -8.70
N THR A 352 -12.47 -29.85 -9.37
CA THR A 352 -13.16 -31.03 -8.83
C THR A 352 -12.20 -32.17 -8.54
N TYR A 353 -12.17 -32.63 -7.29
CA TYR A 353 -11.48 -33.86 -6.95
C TYR A 353 -12.38 -35.08 -7.18
N HIS A 354 -11.80 -36.14 -7.76
CA HIS A 354 -12.47 -37.41 -8.03
C HIS A 354 -11.88 -38.55 -7.18
N PRO A 355 -12.71 -39.54 -6.79
CA PRO A 355 -12.25 -40.77 -6.16
C PRO A 355 -11.13 -41.45 -6.94
N GLN A 356 -10.24 -42.14 -6.21
CA GLN A 356 -9.26 -43.01 -6.85
C GLN A 356 -9.98 -44.19 -7.52
N ILE A 357 -9.84 -44.33 -8.84
CA ILE A 357 -10.31 -45.52 -9.55
C ILE A 357 -9.31 -46.64 -9.24
N ILE A 358 -9.63 -47.49 -8.26
CA ILE A 358 -8.87 -48.72 -8.02
C ILE A 358 -9.20 -49.67 -9.17
N GLY A 359 -8.32 -49.75 -10.16
CA GLY A 359 -8.43 -50.78 -11.18
C GLY A 359 -8.28 -52.16 -10.54
N GLU A 360 -9.28 -53.03 -10.73
CA GLU A 360 -9.17 -54.45 -10.41
C GLU A 360 -8.10 -55.11 -11.30
N THR A 361 -6.83 -55.01 -10.93
CA THR A 361 -5.81 -55.96 -11.41
C THR A 361 -5.69 -57.08 -10.39
N GLY A 362 -6.62 -58.03 -10.47
CA GLY A 362 -6.71 -59.20 -9.60
C GLY A 362 -7.27 -60.42 -10.32
N GLY A 363 -6.42 -61.09 -11.12
CA GLY A 363 -6.45 -62.54 -11.27
C GLY A 363 -7.35 -63.15 -12.36
N SER A 364 -6.72 -63.62 -13.43
CA SER A 364 -7.06 -64.94 -13.98
C SER A 364 -5.81 -65.62 -14.53
N THR A 365 -4.97 -66.12 -13.62
CA THR A 365 -4.14 -67.29 -13.93
C THR A 365 -5.07 -68.50 -13.87
N LEU A 366 -5.51 -69.01 -15.01
CA LEU A 366 -6.04 -70.37 -15.11
C LEU A 366 -5.23 -71.11 -16.17
N ARG A 367 -4.39 -72.01 -15.66
CA ARG A 367 -3.85 -73.15 -16.39
C ARG A 367 -5.02 -74.03 -16.85
N SER A 368 -5.07 -74.33 -18.14
CA SER A 368 -5.24 -75.68 -18.69
C SER A 368 -4.91 -75.62 -20.17
#